data_AF-A0A1S9TE09-F1
#
_entry.id   AF-A0A1S9TE09-F1
#
_cell.length_a   1.000
_cell.length_b   1.000
_cell.length_c   1.000
_cell.angle_alpha   90.00
_cell.angle_beta   90.00
_cell.angle_gamma   90.00
#
_symmetry.space_group_name_H-M   'P 1'
#
loop_
_entity.id
_entity.type
_entity.pdbx_description
1 polymer ?
#
loop_
_entity_poly.entity_id
_entity_poly.type
_entity_poly.pdbx_seq_one_letter_code
_entity_poly.pdbx_strand_id
1 'polypeptide(L)'
;MMETLKNLLAGTTKVKTTEQAEKEIGKLNTQELELQGQLSQAQTEHSKVSNALEIISASLIIDENDKQALATKKKAEAKLEGLAKQIAELSEKLSEVSSKKQQAVQELYRSRGEVARKHNQKVRRDMVIASRFNRAFGIEDVFQLNTQHDQSIDLGVEYGLGAIDSLDSNSEDWKFIVQLSNEDTAEGDRQADVIARDLEEAIKGVFEKHNVELQEQTLVNLSRI
;
A
#
# COMPACT_ATOMS: atom_id res chain seq x y z
N MET A 1 -10.65 11.11 -9.29
CA MET A 1 -10.19 9.97 -8.46
C MET A 1 -8.76 9.51 -8.75
N MET A 2 -8.21 9.69 -9.97
CA MET A 2 -6.82 9.28 -10.26
C MET A 2 -5.72 10.22 -9.72
N GLU A 3 -5.87 11.55 -9.81
CA GLU A 3 -4.88 12.49 -9.23
C GLU A 3 -4.70 12.31 -7.71
N THR A 4 -5.77 11.90 -7.03
CA THR A 4 -5.76 11.58 -5.60
C THR A 4 -4.94 10.33 -5.28
N LEU A 5 -4.96 9.28 -6.12
CA LEU A 5 -4.16 8.06 -5.90
C LEU A 5 -2.66 8.35 -6.09
N LYS A 6 -2.30 9.07 -7.15
CA LYS A 6 -0.92 9.50 -7.43
C LYS A 6 -0.34 10.33 -6.28
N ASN A 7 -1.08 11.33 -5.80
CA ASN A 7 -0.64 12.20 -4.70
C ASN A 7 -0.58 11.48 -3.34
N LEU A 8 -1.39 10.43 -3.13
CA LEU A 8 -1.39 9.66 -1.89
C LEU A 8 -0.24 8.64 -1.82
N LEU A 9 0.08 8.02 -2.97
CA LEU A 9 1.17 7.05 -3.11
C LEU A 9 2.55 7.73 -3.17
N ALA A 10 2.64 8.93 -3.74
CA ALA A 10 3.89 9.70 -3.89
C ALA A 10 4.27 10.58 -2.68
N GLY A 11 3.50 10.55 -1.59
CA GLY A 11 3.74 11.43 -0.44
C GLY A 11 5.12 11.20 0.21
N THR A 12 5.74 12.28 0.72
CA THR A 12 7.02 12.27 1.45
C THR A 12 6.88 11.94 2.95
N THR A 13 5.69 11.57 3.39
CA THR A 13 5.41 11.14 4.77
C THR A 13 5.97 9.76 5.05
N LYS A 14 6.52 9.57 6.25
CA LYS A 14 7.01 8.30 6.77
C LYS A 14 5.93 7.22 6.62
N VAL A 15 6.17 6.28 5.72
CA VAL A 15 5.24 5.19 5.39
C VAL A 15 5.22 4.18 6.54
N LYS A 16 4.04 3.63 6.85
CA LYS A 16 3.91 2.56 7.86
C LYS A 16 4.64 1.30 7.41
N THR A 17 5.00 0.42 8.34
CA THR A 17 5.43 -0.93 7.95
C THR A 17 4.24 -1.70 7.37
N THR A 18 4.51 -2.66 6.48
CA THR A 18 3.48 -3.54 5.92
C THR A 18 2.66 -4.23 7.02
N GLU A 19 3.33 -4.74 8.05
CA GLU A 19 2.72 -5.35 9.23
C GLU A 19 1.78 -4.41 9.99
N GLN A 20 2.15 -3.13 10.13
CA GLN A 20 1.32 -2.13 10.80
C GLN A 20 0.06 -1.82 9.98
N ALA A 21 0.19 -1.70 8.65
CA ALA A 21 -0.93 -1.47 7.75
C ALA A 21 -1.89 -2.67 7.71
N GLU A 22 -1.37 -3.91 7.63
CA GLU A 22 -2.18 -5.14 7.70
C GLU A 22 -2.93 -5.26 9.01
N LYS A 23 -2.28 -4.95 10.14
CA LYS A 23 -2.92 -4.96 11.46
C LYS A 23 -4.05 -3.95 11.56
N GLU A 24 -3.91 -2.78 10.95
CA GLU A 24 -4.96 -1.76 10.91
C GLU A 24 -6.15 -2.21 10.06
N ILE A 25 -5.91 -2.78 8.88
CA ILE A 25 -6.96 -3.38 8.04
C ILE A 25 -7.69 -4.49 8.81
N GLY A 26 -6.95 -5.35 9.53
CA GLY A 26 -7.53 -6.40 10.37
C GLY A 26 -8.48 -5.84 11.44
N LYS A 27 -8.09 -4.76 12.13
CA LYS A 27 -8.96 -4.09 13.11
C LYS A 27 -10.22 -3.52 12.46
N LEU A 28 -10.08 -2.85 11.31
CA LEU A 28 -11.20 -2.27 10.59
C LEU A 28 -12.17 -3.34 10.05
N ASN A 29 -11.65 -4.50 9.62
CA ASN A 29 -12.47 -5.65 9.23
C ASN A 29 -13.32 -6.17 10.41
N THR A 30 -12.72 -6.33 11.59
CA THR A 30 -13.47 -6.75 12.78
C THR A 30 -14.56 -5.75 13.15
N GLN A 31 -14.23 -4.46 13.12
CA GLN A 31 -15.19 -3.39 13.40
C GLN A 31 -16.33 -3.35 12.38
N GLU A 32 -16.03 -3.52 11.09
CA GLU A 32 -17.03 -3.58 10.01
C GLU A 32 -17.99 -4.76 10.21
N LEU A 33 -17.46 -5.95 10.51
CA LEU A 33 -18.28 -7.14 10.76
C LEU A 33 -19.19 -6.98 11.98
N GLU A 34 -18.69 -6.39 13.06
CA GLU A 34 -19.49 -6.12 14.25
C GLU A 34 -20.64 -5.15 13.94
N LEU A 35 -20.36 -4.05 13.25
CA LEU A 35 -21.37 -3.07 12.86
C LEU A 35 -22.39 -3.65 11.86
N GLN A 36 -21.97 -4.50 10.92
CA GLN A 36 -22.88 -5.21 10.00
C GLN A 36 -23.81 -6.16 10.78
N GLY A 37 -23.29 -6.84 11.79
CA GLY A 37 -24.09 -7.68 12.69
C GLY A 37 -25.15 -6.89 13.45
N GLN A 38 -24.75 -5.75 14.04
CA GLN A 38 -25.66 -4.84 14.75
C GLN A 38 -26.73 -4.26 13.81
N LEU A 39 -26.35 -3.87 12.59
CA LEU A 39 -27.28 -3.34 11.59
C LEU A 39 -28.32 -4.39 11.18
N SER A 40 -27.87 -5.61 10.89
CA SER A 40 -28.75 -6.73 10.53
C SER A 40 -29.75 -7.06 11.65
N GLN A 41 -29.29 -7.04 12.91
CA GLN A 41 -30.17 -7.24 14.06
C GLN A 41 -31.21 -6.12 14.17
N ALA A 42 -30.79 -4.84 14.07
CA ALA A 42 -31.70 -3.70 14.15
C ALA A 42 -32.75 -3.71 13.02
N GLN A 43 -32.35 -4.06 11.79
CA GLN A 43 -33.26 -4.23 10.65
C GLN A 43 -34.25 -5.38 10.86
N THR A 44 -33.78 -6.51 11.39
CA THR A 44 -34.64 -7.66 11.72
C THR A 44 -35.66 -7.30 12.81
N GLU A 45 -35.24 -6.61 13.86
CA GLU A 45 -36.13 -6.13 14.91
C GLU A 45 -37.14 -5.10 14.37
N HIS A 46 -36.70 -4.19 13.51
CA HIS A 46 -37.56 -3.21 12.87
C HIS A 46 -38.68 -3.89 12.07
N SER A 47 -38.34 -4.87 11.23
CA SER A 47 -39.34 -5.64 10.46
C SER A 47 -40.32 -6.39 11.36
N LYS A 48 -39.84 -7.01 12.45
CA LYS A 48 -40.71 -7.70 13.41
C LYS A 48 -41.70 -6.74 14.10
N VAL A 49 -41.23 -5.58 14.54
CA VAL A 49 -42.09 -4.58 15.19
C VAL A 49 -43.07 -3.97 14.18
N SER A 50 -42.65 -3.75 12.93
CA SER A 50 -43.51 -3.26 11.85
C SER A 50 -44.67 -4.23 11.57
N ASN A 51 -44.37 -5.53 11.43
CA ASN A 51 -45.40 -6.55 11.23
C ASN A 51 -46.35 -6.64 12.43
N ALA A 52 -45.83 -6.52 13.66
CA ALA A 52 -46.67 -6.49 14.86
C ALA A 52 -47.58 -5.25 14.89
N LEU A 53 -47.08 -4.09 14.47
CA LEU A 53 -47.84 -2.85 14.37
C LEU A 53 -48.96 -2.95 13.33
N GLU A 54 -48.74 -3.61 12.20
CA GLU A 54 -49.77 -3.88 11.20
C GLU A 54 -50.92 -4.73 11.77
N ILE A 55 -50.60 -5.79 12.52
CA ILE A 55 -51.60 -6.64 13.18
C ILE A 55 -52.41 -5.83 14.21
N ILE A 56 -51.73 -5.04 15.06
CA ILE A 56 -52.40 -4.17 16.05
C ILE A 56 -53.30 -3.15 15.35
N SER A 57 -52.84 -2.58 14.24
CA SER A 57 -53.62 -1.62 13.46
C SER A 57 -54.84 -2.28 12.84
N ALA A 58 -54.73 -3.53 12.35
CA ALA A 58 -55.86 -4.30 11.86
C ALA A 58 -56.88 -4.62 12.99
N SER A 59 -56.41 -4.94 14.21
CA SER A 59 -57.30 -5.13 15.36
C SER A 59 -58.07 -3.86 15.73
N LEU A 60 -57.41 -2.70 15.67
CA LEU A 60 -58.05 -1.40 15.92
C LEU A 60 -59.07 -1.00 14.86
N ILE A 61 -59.04 -1.57 13.66
CA ILE A 61 -60.12 -1.40 12.66
C ILE A 61 -61.39 -2.14 13.10
N ILE A 62 -61.24 -3.26 13.82
CA ILE A 62 -62.36 -4.08 14.32
C ILE A 62 -62.96 -3.46 15.59
N ASP A 63 -62.11 -2.98 16.50
CA ASP A 63 -62.51 -2.24 17.70
C ASP A 63 -61.61 -1.01 17.91
N GLU A 64 -62.12 0.15 17.48
CA GLU A 64 -61.38 1.42 17.49
C GLU A 64 -61.07 1.94 18.90
N ASN A 65 -61.81 1.49 19.91
CA ASN A 65 -61.69 2.00 21.29
C ASN A 65 -60.97 1.03 22.23
N ASP A 66 -60.36 -0.04 21.71
CA ASP A 66 -59.52 -0.93 22.50
C ASP A 66 -58.30 -0.16 23.06
N LYS A 67 -58.39 0.17 24.35
CA LYS A 67 -57.36 0.91 25.08
C LYS A 67 -56.01 0.20 25.11
N GLN A 68 -56.00 -1.14 25.12
CA GLN A 68 -54.78 -1.93 25.17
C GLN A 68 -54.09 -1.93 23.80
N ALA A 69 -54.85 -2.07 22.72
CA ALA A 69 -54.33 -1.98 21.36
C ALA A 69 -53.79 -0.57 21.04
N LEU A 70 -54.49 0.50 21.43
CA LEU A 70 -54.02 1.88 21.28
C LEU A 70 -52.70 2.16 22.03
N ALA A 71 -52.61 1.68 23.28
CA ALA A 71 -51.38 1.84 24.07
C ALA A 71 -50.20 1.05 23.46
N THR A 72 -50.46 -0.15 22.93
CA THR A 72 -49.43 -0.99 22.30
C THR A 72 -48.97 -0.41 20.97
N LYS A 73 -49.89 0.15 20.16
CA LYS A 73 -49.59 0.89 18.94
C LYS A 73 -48.59 2.02 19.18
N LYS A 74 -48.86 2.89 20.16
CA LYS A 74 -47.97 4.00 20.51
C LYS A 74 -46.57 3.54 20.94
N LYS A 75 -46.48 2.42 21.68
CA LYS A 75 -45.18 1.83 22.07
C LYS A 75 -44.43 1.25 20.88
N ALA A 76 -45.13 0.60 19.96
CA ALA A 76 -44.55 0.04 18.74
C ALA A 76 -44.03 1.15 17.81
N GLU A 77 -44.79 2.22 17.61
CA GLU A 77 -44.37 3.40 16.83
C GLU A 77 -43.10 4.03 17.42
N ALA A 78 -43.05 4.26 18.74
CA ALA A 78 -41.85 4.78 19.40
C ALA A 78 -40.64 3.83 19.27
N LYS A 79 -40.87 2.51 19.33
CA LYS A 79 -39.82 1.50 19.13
C LYS A 79 -39.31 1.50 17.69
N LEU A 80 -40.19 1.64 16.70
CA LEU A 80 -39.80 1.76 15.28
C LEU A 80 -38.98 3.03 15.04
N GLU A 81 -39.38 4.18 15.59
CA GLU A 81 -38.61 5.42 15.46
C GLU A 81 -37.21 5.28 16.08
N GLY A 82 -37.10 4.64 17.25
CA GLY A 82 -35.82 4.35 17.88
C GLY A 82 -34.94 3.42 17.05
N LEU A 83 -35.51 2.35 16.49
CA LEU A 83 -34.80 1.43 15.61
C LEU A 83 -34.37 2.10 14.30
N ALA A 84 -35.21 2.98 13.72
CA ALA A 84 -34.88 3.72 12.51
C ALA A 84 -33.67 4.66 12.72
N LYS A 85 -33.62 5.36 13.87
CA LYS A 85 -32.45 6.19 14.24
C LYS A 85 -31.19 5.33 14.40
N GLN A 86 -31.29 4.21 15.10
CA GLN A 86 -30.17 3.28 15.27
C GLN A 86 -29.66 2.71 13.94
N ILE A 87 -30.56 2.34 13.02
CA ILE A 87 -30.20 1.87 11.67
C ILE A 87 -29.45 2.94 10.89
N ALA A 88 -29.89 4.20 10.96
CA ALA A 88 -29.23 5.32 10.30
C ALA A 88 -27.81 5.56 10.86
N GLU A 89 -27.67 5.61 12.19
CA GLU A 89 -26.37 5.78 12.85
C GLU A 89 -25.38 4.63 12.53
N LEU A 90 -25.86 3.39 12.50
CA LEU A 90 -25.03 2.23 12.16
C LEU A 90 -24.59 2.26 10.70
N SER A 91 -25.46 2.71 9.80
CA SER A 91 -25.17 2.85 8.37
C SER A 91 -24.12 3.94 8.11
N GLU A 92 -24.19 5.07 8.83
CA GLU A 92 -23.18 6.12 8.77
C GLU A 92 -21.81 5.62 9.28
N LYS A 93 -21.78 4.96 10.45
CA LYS A 93 -20.54 4.37 10.99
C LYS A 93 -19.93 3.32 10.06
N LEU A 94 -20.76 2.51 9.40
CA LEU A 94 -20.27 1.55 8.40
C LEU A 94 -19.63 2.25 7.20
N SER A 95 -20.23 3.35 6.73
CA SER A 95 -19.65 4.16 5.65
C SER A 95 -18.28 4.73 6.05
N GLU A 96 -18.16 5.27 7.27
CA GLU A 96 -16.88 5.77 7.77
C GLU A 96 -15.80 4.68 7.88
N VAL A 97 -16.15 3.51 8.44
CA VAL A 97 -15.22 2.38 8.57
C VAL A 97 -14.79 1.87 7.20
N SER A 98 -15.71 1.78 6.24
CA SER A 98 -15.41 1.40 4.86
C SER A 98 -14.43 2.38 4.21
N SER A 99 -14.64 3.70 4.37
CA SER A 99 -13.72 4.72 3.88
C SER A 99 -12.33 4.60 4.52
N LYS A 100 -12.26 4.41 5.85
CA LYS A 100 -10.98 4.21 6.57
C LYS A 100 -10.26 2.96 6.10
N LYS A 101 -11.01 1.88 5.83
CA LYS A 101 -10.47 0.63 5.31
C LYS A 101 -9.88 0.79 3.92
N GLN A 102 -10.55 1.53 3.03
CA GLN A 102 -10.01 1.82 1.70
C GLN A 102 -8.69 2.61 1.78
N GLN A 103 -8.61 3.60 2.67
CA GLN A 103 -7.38 4.36 2.92
C GLN A 103 -6.27 3.46 3.50
N ALA A 104 -6.59 2.59 4.45
CA ALA A 104 -5.63 1.65 5.03
C ALA A 104 -5.09 0.65 3.99
N VAL A 105 -5.92 0.19 3.06
CA VAL A 105 -5.51 -0.66 1.93
C VAL A 105 -4.57 0.10 0.98
N GLN A 106 -4.86 1.37 0.67
CA GLN A 106 -3.98 2.20 -0.14
C GLN A 106 -2.61 2.39 0.54
N GLU A 107 -2.58 2.62 1.85
CA GLU A 107 -1.33 2.73 2.61
C GLU A 107 -0.57 1.40 2.62
N LEU A 108 -1.24 0.25 2.69
CA LEU A 108 -0.58 -1.06 2.58
C LEU A 108 0.14 -1.21 1.23
N TYR A 109 -0.51 -0.87 0.12
CA TYR A 109 0.12 -0.91 -1.20
C TYR A 109 1.29 0.06 -1.30
N ARG A 110 1.18 1.25 -0.71
CA ARG A 110 2.30 2.18 -0.62
C ARG A 110 3.47 1.59 0.18
N SER A 111 3.21 0.98 1.34
CA SER A 111 4.23 0.30 2.15
C SER A 111 4.95 -0.79 1.38
N ARG A 112 4.20 -1.62 0.65
CA ARG A 112 4.74 -2.68 -0.20
C ARG A 112 5.59 -2.11 -1.33
N GLY A 113 5.08 -1.11 -2.04
CA GLY A 113 5.80 -0.37 -3.08
C GLY A 113 7.15 0.16 -2.59
N GLU A 114 7.19 0.85 -1.44
CA GLU A 114 8.45 1.40 -0.90
C GLU A 114 9.47 0.33 -0.49
N VAL A 115 9.02 -0.84 -0.03
CA VAL A 115 9.91 -1.99 0.23
C VAL A 115 10.49 -2.50 -1.10
N ALA A 116 9.67 -2.64 -2.13
CA ALA A 116 10.09 -3.07 -3.45
C ALA A 116 11.06 -2.09 -4.10
N ARG A 117 10.84 -0.78 -3.93
CA ARG A 117 11.76 0.27 -4.41
C ARG A 117 13.16 0.11 -3.82
N LYS A 118 13.27 -0.03 -2.50
CA LYS A 118 14.57 -0.25 -1.82
C LYS A 118 15.26 -1.53 -2.29
N HIS A 119 14.49 -2.59 -2.52
CA HIS A 119 15.00 -3.83 -3.09
C HIS A 119 15.56 -3.61 -4.50
N ASN A 120 14.80 -2.94 -5.37
CA ASN A 120 15.21 -2.65 -6.76
C ASN A 120 16.45 -1.76 -6.82
N GLN A 121 16.53 -0.74 -5.96
CA GLN A 121 17.72 0.10 -5.79
C GLN A 121 18.95 -0.74 -5.43
N LYS A 122 18.81 -1.68 -4.48
CA LYS A 122 19.89 -2.61 -4.10
C LYS A 122 20.30 -3.51 -5.28
N VAL A 123 19.34 -4.13 -5.97
CA VAL A 123 19.62 -5.00 -7.13
C VAL A 123 20.39 -4.22 -8.20
N ARG A 124 19.93 -3.00 -8.53
CA ARG A 124 20.62 -2.13 -9.49
C ARG A 124 22.05 -1.82 -9.03
N ARG A 125 22.22 -1.36 -7.80
CA ARG A 125 23.53 -1.04 -7.21
C ARG A 125 24.50 -2.22 -7.33
N ASP A 126 24.07 -3.41 -6.89
CA ASP A 126 24.91 -4.62 -6.84
C ASP A 126 25.32 -5.04 -8.26
N MET A 127 24.40 -4.99 -9.23
CA MET A 127 24.71 -5.27 -10.65
C MET A 127 25.70 -4.25 -11.25
N VAL A 128 25.50 -2.97 -10.95
CA VAL A 128 26.21 -1.87 -11.60
C VAL A 128 27.65 -1.76 -11.13
N ILE A 129 27.93 -1.97 -9.84
CA ILE A 129 29.30 -1.85 -9.31
C ILE A 129 30.25 -2.86 -9.96
N ALA A 130 29.83 -4.11 -10.13
CA ALA A 130 30.63 -5.14 -10.79
C ALA A 130 30.86 -4.82 -12.27
N SER A 131 29.81 -4.40 -12.97
CA SER A 131 29.88 -3.99 -14.38
C SER A 131 30.87 -2.84 -14.60
N ARG A 132 30.81 -1.81 -13.74
CA ARG A 132 31.71 -0.66 -13.78
C ARG A 132 33.16 -1.03 -13.54
N PHE A 133 33.43 -1.85 -12.52
CA PHE A 133 34.77 -2.35 -12.25
C PHE A 133 35.34 -3.11 -13.44
N ASN A 134 34.59 -4.09 -13.96
CA ASN A 134 35.03 -4.89 -15.11
C ASN A 134 35.31 -3.99 -16.32
N ARG A 135 34.46 -3.00 -16.58
CA ARG A 135 34.63 -2.03 -17.67
C ARG A 135 35.88 -1.16 -17.50
N ALA A 136 36.11 -0.63 -16.29
CA ALA A 136 37.25 0.23 -16.00
C ALA A 136 38.59 -0.47 -16.25
N PHE A 137 38.63 -1.79 -16.02
CA PHE A 137 39.83 -2.62 -16.20
C PHE A 137 39.86 -3.44 -17.49
N GLY A 138 38.84 -3.31 -18.36
CA GLY A 138 38.76 -4.09 -19.59
C GLY A 138 38.71 -5.61 -19.34
N ILE A 139 38.09 -6.03 -18.24
CA ILE A 139 37.97 -7.44 -17.87
C ILE A 139 36.85 -8.06 -18.68
N GLU A 140 37.20 -9.00 -19.55
CA GLU A 140 36.29 -9.75 -20.41
C GLU A 140 36.21 -11.22 -19.96
N ASP A 141 35.05 -11.84 -20.19
CA ASP A 141 34.82 -13.29 -20.08
C ASP A 141 34.98 -13.89 -18.65
N VAL A 142 35.58 -15.08 -18.50
CA VAL A 142 35.63 -15.87 -17.25
C VAL A 142 36.29 -15.18 -16.04
N PHE A 143 36.99 -14.06 -16.24
CA PHE A 143 37.67 -13.33 -15.17
C PHE A 143 36.86 -12.16 -14.60
N GLN A 144 35.64 -11.94 -15.10
CA GLN A 144 34.76 -10.88 -14.64
C GLN A 144 34.36 -11.06 -13.18
N LEU A 145 34.29 -9.94 -12.46
CA LEU A 145 33.58 -9.88 -11.19
C LEU A 145 32.09 -10.08 -11.46
N ASN A 146 31.51 -11.06 -10.77
CA ASN A 146 30.09 -11.37 -10.82
C ASN A 146 29.49 -11.20 -9.44
N THR A 147 28.44 -10.40 -9.34
CA THR A 147 27.67 -10.21 -8.11
C THR A 147 26.44 -11.09 -8.12
N GLN A 148 26.14 -11.72 -6.99
CA GLN A 148 24.83 -12.31 -6.77
C GLN A 148 23.83 -11.19 -6.46
N HIS A 149 22.78 -11.11 -7.26
CA HIS A 149 21.66 -10.21 -7.03
C HIS A 149 20.36 -10.93 -7.36
N ASP A 150 19.30 -10.57 -6.65
CA ASP A 150 17.96 -11.07 -6.94
C ASP A 150 17.40 -10.43 -8.21
N GLN A 151 16.23 -10.91 -8.64
CA GLN A 151 15.45 -10.21 -9.66
C GLN A 151 14.79 -8.96 -9.07
N SER A 152 14.62 -7.95 -9.91
CA SER A 152 13.81 -6.78 -9.57
C SER A 152 12.35 -7.17 -9.38
N ILE A 153 11.68 -6.48 -8.47
CA ILE A 153 10.26 -6.63 -8.15
C ILE A 153 9.44 -5.70 -9.04
N ASP A 154 8.31 -6.19 -9.55
CA ASP A 154 7.35 -5.40 -10.32
C ASP A 154 6.62 -4.40 -9.41
N LEU A 155 6.96 -3.12 -9.57
CA LEU A 155 6.36 -2.03 -8.80
C LEU A 155 4.86 -1.89 -9.06
N GLY A 156 4.36 -2.21 -10.26
CA GLY A 156 2.92 -2.11 -10.54
C GLY A 156 2.10 -3.06 -9.66
N VAL A 157 2.59 -4.27 -9.45
CA VAL A 157 1.96 -5.25 -8.55
C VAL A 157 2.00 -4.77 -7.12
N GLU A 158 3.16 -4.28 -6.66
CA GLU A 158 3.35 -3.90 -5.26
C GLU A 158 2.58 -2.63 -4.86
N TYR A 159 2.39 -1.69 -5.79
CA TYR A 159 1.51 -0.53 -5.61
C TYR A 159 0.01 -0.85 -5.85
N GLY A 160 -0.35 -2.10 -6.16
CA GLY A 160 -1.74 -2.52 -6.33
C GLY A 160 -2.39 -2.08 -7.64
N LEU A 161 -1.60 -1.71 -8.64
CA LEU A 161 -2.06 -1.27 -9.96
C LEU A 161 -2.13 -2.43 -10.97
N GLY A 162 -1.46 -3.54 -10.69
CA GLY A 162 -1.33 -4.68 -11.60
C GLY A 162 0.06 -4.73 -12.25
N ALA A 163 0.38 -5.83 -12.92
CA ALA A 163 1.70 -6.02 -13.51
C ALA A 163 1.99 -4.94 -14.56
N ILE A 164 3.21 -4.38 -14.55
CA ILE A 164 3.55 -3.21 -15.38
C ILE A 164 3.37 -3.48 -16.88
N ASP A 165 3.60 -4.72 -17.30
CA ASP A 165 3.45 -5.19 -18.68
C ASP A 165 1.99 -5.30 -19.14
N SER A 166 1.06 -5.37 -18.19
CA SER A 166 -0.38 -5.40 -18.43
C SER A 166 -1.03 -4.01 -18.44
N LEU A 167 -0.31 -2.97 -18.01
CA LEU A 167 -0.79 -1.59 -17.99
C LEU A 167 -0.70 -0.97 -19.39
N ASP A 168 -1.68 -0.15 -19.77
CA ASP A 168 -1.59 0.68 -20.98
C ASP A 168 -0.44 1.67 -20.83
N SER A 169 0.53 1.60 -21.75
CA SER A 169 1.70 2.51 -21.81
C SER A 169 1.37 4.00 -21.83
N ASN A 170 0.16 4.40 -22.24
CA ASN A 170 -0.29 5.79 -22.24
C ASN A 170 -1.00 6.21 -20.96
N SER A 171 -1.32 5.25 -20.08
CA SER A 171 -2.02 5.49 -18.81
C SER A 171 -1.15 6.25 -17.81
N GLU A 172 -1.79 6.99 -16.91
CA GLU A 172 -1.09 7.67 -15.81
C GLU A 172 -0.47 6.68 -14.81
N ASP A 173 -1.08 5.51 -14.64
CA ASP A 173 -0.57 4.45 -13.77
C ASP A 173 0.75 3.88 -14.31
N TRP A 174 0.81 3.59 -15.61
CA TRP A 174 2.06 3.15 -16.24
C TRP A 174 3.15 4.23 -16.13
N LYS A 175 2.83 5.50 -16.44
CA LYS A 175 3.79 6.60 -16.35
C LYS A 175 4.31 6.79 -14.92
N PHE A 176 3.43 6.67 -13.94
CA PHE A 176 3.80 6.74 -12.52
C PHE A 176 4.80 5.64 -12.14
N ILE A 177 4.51 4.39 -12.49
CA ILE A 177 5.40 3.26 -12.19
C ILE A 177 6.76 3.38 -12.91
N VAL A 178 6.75 3.80 -14.18
CA VAL A 178 7.99 4.01 -14.95
C VAL A 178 8.83 5.14 -14.34
N GLN A 179 8.19 6.22 -13.88
CA GLN A 179 8.90 7.29 -13.19
C GLN A 179 9.59 6.75 -11.93
N LEU A 180 8.88 5.98 -11.08
CA LEU A 180 9.48 5.40 -9.88
C LEU A 180 10.63 4.44 -10.20
N SER A 181 10.50 3.62 -11.25
CA SER A 181 11.57 2.72 -11.71
C SER A 181 12.82 3.49 -12.16
N ASN A 182 12.64 4.62 -12.85
CA ASN A 182 13.74 5.50 -13.23
C ASN A 182 14.41 6.15 -12.02
N GLU A 183 13.63 6.58 -11.02
CA GLU A 183 14.15 7.10 -9.76
C GLU A 183 14.97 6.04 -9.00
N ASP A 184 14.46 4.81 -8.93
CA ASP A 184 15.15 3.70 -8.27
C ASP A 184 16.45 3.33 -9.00
N THR A 185 16.44 3.37 -10.33
CA THR A 185 17.64 3.16 -11.14
C THR A 185 18.69 4.22 -10.85
N ALA A 186 18.29 5.49 -10.86
CA ALA A 186 19.19 6.61 -10.58
C ALA A 186 19.76 6.54 -9.15
N GLU A 187 18.94 6.15 -8.17
CA GLU A 187 19.40 6.02 -6.79
C GLU A 187 20.32 4.80 -6.59
N GLY A 188 20.02 3.67 -7.24
CA GLY A 188 20.93 2.52 -7.27
C GLY A 188 22.28 2.86 -7.91
N ASP A 189 22.29 3.66 -8.98
CA ASP A 189 23.51 4.15 -9.62
C ASP A 189 24.30 5.09 -8.70
N ARG A 190 23.64 6.00 -7.97
CA ARG A 190 24.30 6.85 -6.96
C ARG A 190 24.92 6.05 -5.82
N GLN A 191 24.22 5.03 -5.33
CA GLN A 191 24.77 4.15 -4.29
C GLN A 191 25.98 3.37 -4.82
N ALA A 192 25.96 2.98 -6.09
CA ALA A 192 27.12 2.35 -6.73
C ALA A 192 28.29 3.33 -6.87
N ASP A 193 28.05 4.62 -7.16
CA ASP A 193 29.11 5.65 -7.21
C ASP A 193 29.85 5.78 -5.87
N VAL A 194 29.13 5.68 -4.74
CA VAL A 194 29.75 5.72 -3.41
C VAL A 194 30.68 4.51 -3.21
N ILE A 195 30.19 3.31 -3.52
CA ILE A 195 30.99 2.08 -3.41
C ILE A 195 32.19 2.10 -4.38
N ALA A 196 32.01 2.68 -5.58
CA ALA A 196 33.08 2.81 -6.57
C ALA A 196 34.26 3.65 -6.03
N ARG A 197 33.96 4.75 -5.33
CA ARG A 197 34.99 5.58 -4.68
C ARG A 197 35.69 4.84 -3.55
N ASP A 198 34.93 4.14 -2.70
CA ASP A 198 35.52 3.32 -1.63
C ASP A 198 36.45 2.24 -2.21
N LEU A 199 36.08 1.64 -3.34
CA LEU A 199 36.89 0.65 -4.04
C LEU A 199 38.15 1.26 -4.66
N GLU A 200 38.03 2.44 -5.30
CA GLU A 200 39.17 3.20 -5.81
C GLU A 200 40.19 3.49 -4.70
N GLU A 201 39.74 4.03 -3.57
CA GLU A 201 40.59 4.35 -2.42
C GLU A 201 41.22 3.09 -1.82
N ALA A 202 40.46 2.00 -1.67
CA ALA A 202 40.96 0.75 -1.15
C ALA A 202 42.06 0.15 -2.04
N ILE A 203 41.89 0.17 -3.36
CA ILE A 203 42.90 -0.33 -4.30
C ILE A 203 44.16 0.52 -4.19
N LYS A 204 44.06 1.85 -4.30
CA LYS A 204 45.22 2.76 -4.18
C LYS A 204 45.97 2.54 -2.87
N GLY A 205 45.24 2.48 -1.75
CA GLY A 205 45.83 2.33 -0.41
C GLY A 205 46.64 1.04 -0.24
N VAL A 206 46.25 -0.07 -0.90
CA VAL A 206 47.03 -1.31 -0.87
C VAL A 206 48.37 -1.14 -1.59
N PHE A 207 48.40 -0.53 -2.77
CA PHE A 207 49.63 -0.31 -3.52
C PHE A 207 50.58 0.66 -2.81
N GLU A 208 50.03 1.76 -2.28
CA GLU A 208 50.79 2.74 -1.49
C GLU A 208 51.44 2.12 -0.26
N LYS A 209 50.69 1.30 0.49
CA LYS A 209 51.19 0.58 1.68
C LYS A 209 52.42 -0.29 1.37
N HIS A 210 52.53 -0.79 0.15
CA HIS A 210 53.62 -1.66 -0.29
C HIS A 210 54.68 -0.93 -1.12
N ASN A 211 54.64 0.41 -1.18
CA ASN A 211 55.54 1.26 -1.97
C ASN A 211 55.59 0.86 -3.45
N VAL A 212 54.43 0.48 -4.02
CA VAL A 212 54.29 0.17 -5.43
C VAL A 212 53.56 1.32 -6.10
N GLU A 213 54.20 1.94 -7.08
CA GLU A 213 53.63 3.06 -7.82
C GLU A 213 52.70 2.56 -8.93
N LEU A 214 51.46 3.09 -8.95
CA LEU A 214 50.51 2.83 -10.03
C LEU A 214 50.75 3.77 -11.20
N GLN A 215 50.66 3.25 -12.43
CA GLN A 215 50.77 4.06 -13.64
C GLN A 215 49.57 5.02 -13.76
N GLU A 216 49.78 6.16 -14.43
CA GLU A 216 48.75 7.18 -14.67
C GLU A 216 47.50 6.59 -15.32
N GLN A 217 47.64 5.71 -16.31
CA GLN A 217 46.51 5.05 -16.96
C GLN A 217 45.68 4.19 -15.98
N THR A 218 46.31 3.54 -15.01
CA THR A 218 45.62 2.77 -13.97
C THR A 218 44.87 3.68 -13.01
N LEU A 219 45.45 4.83 -12.64
CA LEU A 219 44.78 5.83 -11.81
C LEU A 219 43.57 6.43 -12.53
N VAL A 220 43.70 6.71 -13.84
CA VAL A 220 42.58 7.16 -14.69
C VAL A 220 41.48 6.10 -14.74
N ASN A 221 41.83 4.83 -14.91
CA ASN A 221 40.84 3.74 -14.94
C ASN A 221 40.11 3.59 -13.60
N LEU A 222 40.84 3.67 -12.48
CA LEU A 222 40.25 3.61 -11.14
C LEU A 222 39.22 4.72 -10.90
N SER A 223 39.50 5.95 -11.35
CA SER A 223 38.57 7.08 -11.23
C SER A 223 37.31 6.99 -12.12
N ARG A 224 37.24 5.98 -12.98
CA ARG A 224 36.15 5.75 -13.95
C ARG A 224 35.26 4.55 -13.61
N ILE A 225 35.54 3.87 -12.49
CA ILE A 225 34.59 2.91 -11.90
C ILE A 225 33.32 3.71 -11.52
#